data_AF-A0A6N7G4I6-F1
#
_entry.id   AF-A0A6N7G4I6-F1
#
_cell.length_a   1.000
_cell.length_b   1.000
_cell.length_c   1.000
_cell.angle_alpha   90.00
_cell.angle_beta   90.00
_cell.angle_gamma   90.00
#
_symmetry.space_group_name_H-M   'P 1'
#
loop_
_entity.id
_entity.type
_entity.pdbx_description
1 polymer ?
#
loop_
_entity_poly.entity_id
_entity_poly.type
_entity_poly.pdbx_seq_one_letter_code
_entity_poly.pdbx_strand_id
1 'polypeptide(L)'
;MSRIVLACGTSIITPAVLARVGLEQHRIVPVPVRPGKSDVDAELAKAADRTSGPGADVVVAGTDADLAAVALRLLRRDRLGDVEVGYVPTARSACASLWGLPTDTEQALRLAATGQARGVPLIRDDVGGVLVGVSTLHRVDGIAYCDDDMVLRGTAHRIDVSPDTAGGAGLTVTLRYRRFGRQRRTVRGRAFAIGCEPTTPVLDGVARERTTERWTWYRHTEDLLLVRPG
;
A
#
# COMPACT_ATOMS: atom_id res chain seq x y z
N MET A 1 -7.00 -19.76 -15.69
CA MET A 1 -5.52 -19.69 -15.69
C MET A 1 -5.02 -19.76 -14.26
N SER A 2 -3.95 -20.52 -14.00
CA SER A 2 -3.37 -20.61 -12.66
C SER A 2 -2.60 -19.32 -12.34
N ARG A 3 -2.96 -18.67 -11.22
CA ARG A 3 -2.31 -17.45 -10.70
C ARG A 3 -1.60 -17.76 -9.39
N ILE A 4 -0.68 -16.89 -9.01
CA ILE A 4 0.15 -17.08 -7.81
C ILE A 4 -0.50 -16.36 -6.62
N VAL A 5 -0.59 -17.03 -5.48
CA VAL A 5 -1.00 -16.45 -4.21
C VAL A 5 0.20 -16.43 -3.28
N LEU A 6 0.77 -15.24 -3.06
CA LEU A 6 1.84 -15.01 -2.10
C LEU A 6 1.23 -15.00 -0.69
N ALA A 7 1.51 -16.07 0.05
CA ALA A 7 1.04 -16.27 1.42
C ALA A 7 2.10 -15.73 2.39
N CYS A 8 1.95 -14.48 2.82
CA CYS A 8 2.97 -13.77 3.61
C CYS A 8 2.89 -14.12 5.10
N GLY A 9 4.03 -14.46 5.70
CA GLY A 9 4.15 -14.81 7.11
C GLY A 9 3.33 -16.05 7.49
N THR A 10 2.71 -16.03 8.67
CA THR A 10 1.75 -17.06 9.09
C THR A 10 0.43 -16.85 8.36
N SER A 11 0.38 -17.27 7.10
CA SER A 11 -0.79 -17.07 6.25
C SER A 11 -1.91 -18.04 6.60
N ILE A 12 -3.14 -17.52 6.57
CA ILE A 12 -4.37 -18.32 6.68
C ILE A 12 -4.77 -18.97 5.35
N ILE A 13 -4.09 -18.62 4.25
CA ILE A 13 -4.39 -19.16 2.92
C ILE A 13 -3.87 -20.59 2.83
N THR A 14 -4.78 -21.53 2.67
CA THR A 14 -4.50 -22.96 2.50
C THR A 14 -5.22 -23.49 1.27
N PRO A 15 -4.82 -24.66 0.73
CA PRO A 15 -5.55 -25.29 -0.38
C PRO A 15 -7.04 -25.49 -0.09
N ALA A 16 -7.39 -25.81 1.16
CA ALA A 16 -8.78 -25.95 1.60
C ALA A 16 -9.56 -24.63 1.52
N VAL A 17 -8.92 -23.49 1.86
CA VAL A 17 -9.55 -22.16 1.72
C VAL A 17 -9.78 -21.83 0.25
N LEU A 18 -8.80 -22.08 -0.62
CA LEU A 18 -8.96 -21.86 -2.06
C LEU A 18 -10.07 -22.72 -2.66
N ALA A 19 -10.17 -24.00 -2.27
CA ALA A 19 -11.22 -24.88 -2.74
C ALA A 19 -12.64 -24.39 -2.38
N ARG A 20 -12.85 -23.76 -1.21
CA ARG A 20 -14.16 -23.21 -0.82
C ARG A 20 -14.64 -22.07 -1.73
N VAL A 21 -13.71 -21.42 -2.43
CA VAL A 21 -14.01 -20.31 -3.33
C VAL A 21 -13.81 -20.68 -4.80
N GLY A 22 -13.59 -21.96 -5.13
CA GLY A 22 -13.38 -22.45 -6.50
C GLY A 22 -12.07 -21.98 -7.13
N LEU A 23 -11.03 -21.83 -6.30
CA LEU A 23 -9.72 -21.30 -6.66
C LEU A 23 -8.59 -22.33 -6.47
N GLU A 24 -8.90 -23.62 -6.42
CA GLU A 24 -7.94 -24.71 -6.21
C GLU A 24 -6.83 -24.81 -7.28
N GLN A 25 -7.05 -24.24 -8.47
CA GLN A 25 -6.03 -24.13 -9.52
C GLN A 25 -4.90 -23.14 -9.19
N HIS A 26 -5.09 -22.27 -8.20
CA HIS A 26 -4.13 -21.23 -7.86
C HIS A 26 -2.99 -21.78 -7.00
N ARG A 27 -1.75 -21.38 -7.32
CA ARG A 27 -0.56 -21.86 -6.61
C ARG A 27 -0.28 -20.98 -5.41
N ILE A 28 -0.31 -21.57 -4.22
CA ILE A 28 0.12 -20.90 -2.98
C ILE A 28 1.64 -20.93 -2.91
N VAL A 29 2.26 -19.78 -2.68
CA VAL A 29 3.70 -19.61 -2.46
C VAL A 29 3.89 -18.97 -1.09
N PRO A 30 4.30 -19.76 -0.08
CA PRO A 30 4.63 -19.22 1.24
C PRO A 30 5.86 -18.32 1.15
N VAL A 31 5.80 -17.12 1.72
CA VAL A 31 6.89 -16.15 1.78
C VAL A 31 6.98 -15.52 3.16
N PRO A 32 8.15 -15.03 3.61
CA PRO A 32 8.25 -14.35 4.91
C PRO A 32 7.42 -13.06 4.94
N VAL A 33 7.23 -12.51 6.15
CA VAL A 33 6.68 -11.15 6.31
C VAL A 33 7.61 -10.14 5.64
N ARG A 34 7.05 -9.19 4.90
CA ARG A 34 7.71 -8.18 4.07
C ARG A 34 8.71 -8.84 3.11
N PRO A 35 8.23 -9.65 2.16
CA PRO A 35 9.09 -10.46 1.31
C PRO A 35 10.07 -9.62 0.49
N GLY A 36 11.30 -10.10 0.40
CA GLY A 36 12.40 -9.47 -0.31
C GLY A 36 12.62 -10.02 -1.72
N LYS A 37 13.75 -9.62 -2.31
CA LYS A 37 14.15 -10.02 -3.66
C LYS A 37 14.17 -11.53 -3.86
N SER A 38 14.76 -12.27 -2.93
CA SER A 38 14.91 -13.73 -2.99
C SER A 38 13.57 -14.47 -2.95
N ASP A 39 12.54 -13.83 -2.40
CA ASP A 39 11.31 -14.50 -2.03
C ASP A 39 10.27 -14.41 -3.15
N VAL A 40 10.22 -13.28 -3.86
CA VAL A 40 9.14 -13.00 -4.84
C VAL A 40 9.61 -12.70 -6.25
N ASP A 41 10.84 -12.26 -6.51
CA ASP A 41 11.23 -11.80 -7.86
C ASP A 41 11.06 -12.88 -8.94
N ALA A 42 11.39 -14.13 -8.62
CA ALA A 42 11.23 -15.24 -9.55
C ALA A 42 9.76 -15.53 -9.86
N GLU A 43 8.86 -15.26 -8.92
CA GLU A 43 7.43 -15.46 -9.05
C GLU A 43 6.78 -14.31 -9.84
N LEU A 44 7.15 -13.06 -9.50
CA LEU A 44 6.72 -11.85 -10.20
C LEU A 44 7.16 -11.84 -11.68
N ALA A 45 8.38 -12.34 -11.98
CA ALA A 45 8.85 -12.44 -13.36
C ALA A 45 7.93 -13.31 -14.22
N LYS A 46 7.30 -14.34 -13.64
CA LYS A 46 6.41 -15.25 -14.35
C LYS A 46 4.96 -14.72 -14.42
N ALA A 47 4.63 -13.62 -13.74
CA ALA A 47 3.27 -13.17 -13.52
C ALA A 47 2.63 -12.54 -14.78
N ALA A 48 3.25 -11.52 -15.39
CA ALA A 48 2.63 -10.82 -16.52
C ALA A 48 2.84 -11.48 -17.89
N ASP A 49 3.65 -12.54 -17.99
CA ASP A 49 3.79 -13.31 -19.24
C ASP A 49 2.52 -14.12 -19.59
N ARG A 50 1.44 -14.01 -18.80
CA ARG A 50 0.38 -15.04 -18.77
C ARG A 50 -1.08 -14.60 -18.87
N THR A 51 -1.44 -13.32 -18.99
CA THR A 51 -2.87 -12.97 -18.89
C THR A 51 -3.43 -12.09 -20.01
N SER A 52 -4.43 -12.64 -20.68
CA SER A 52 -5.54 -11.89 -21.31
C SER A 52 -6.82 -12.38 -20.61
N GLY A 53 -7.30 -11.67 -19.60
CA GLY A 53 -8.52 -12.01 -18.85
C GLY A 53 -8.62 -11.40 -17.44
N PRO A 54 -9.83 -11.30 -16.85
CA PRO A 54 -10.06 -10.59 -15.58
C PRO A 54 -9.45 -11.28 -14.36
N GLY A 55 -8.88 -10.50 -13.45
CA GLY A 55 -8.34 -10.90 -12.13
C GLY A 55 -6.80 -10.87 -12.05
N ALA A 56 -6.30 -10.82 -10.82
CA ALA A 56 -4.89 -10.51 -10.55
C ALA A 56 -3.90 -11.59 -11.03
N ASP A 57 -2.80 -11.20 -11.65
CA ASP A 57 -1.67 -12.10 -11.93
C ASP A 57 -1.02 -12.62 -10.64
N VAL A 58 -0.98 -11.76 -9.62
CA VAL A 58 -0.41 -12.05 -8.30
C VAL A 58 -1.38 -11.60 -7.22
N VAL A 59 -1.74 -12.51 -6.31
CA VAL A 59 -2.51 -12.19 -5.11
C VAL A 59 -1.57 -12.13 -3.92
N VAL A 60 -1.56 -11.01 -3.20
CA VAL A 60 -0.82 -10.85 -1.94
C VAL A 60 -1.78 -11.09 -0.78
N ALA A 61 -1.56 -12.15 0.00
CA ALA A 61 -2.28 -12.42 1.23
C ALA A 61 -1.42 -12.08 2.44
N GLY A 62 -1.63 -10.89 3.01
CA GLY A 62 -0.78 -10.34 4.06
C GLY A 62 -1.26 -8.99 4.61
N THR A 63 -0.38 -8.32 5.35
CA THR A 63 -0.54 -6.96 5.87
C THR A 63 -0.27 -5.89 4.80
N ASP A 64 -0.57 -4.62 5.10
CA ASP A 64 -0.25 -3.49 4.21
C ASP A 64 1.27 -3.42 3.92
N ALA A 65 2.11 -3.76 4.90
CA ALA A 65 3.56 -3.81 4.73
C ALA A 65 4.04 -4.93 3.81
N ASP A 66 3.33 -6.06 3.77
CA ASP A 66 3.62 -7.16 2.85
C ASP A 66 3.27 -6.75 1.42
N LEU A 67 2.11 -6.11 1.23
CA LEU A 67 1.71 -5.53 -0.06
C LEU A 67 2.70 -4.46 -0.51
N ALA A 68 3.13 -3.55 0.38
CA ALA A 68 4.14 -2.54 0.10
C ALA A 68 5.47 -3.18 -0.33
N ALA A 69 5.90 -4.27 0.31
CA ALA A 69 7.11 -4.99 -0.07
C ALA A 69 7.01 -5.56 -1.49
N VAL A 70 5.89 -6.20 -1.85
CA VAL A 70 5.64 -6.72 -3.20
C VAL A 70 5.57 -5.59 -4.23
N ALA A 71 4.85 -4.50 -3.94
CA ALA A 71 4.76 -3.33 -4.81
C ALA A 71 6.15 -2.68 -5.04
N LEU A 72 7.00 -2.63 -4.02
CA LEU A 72 8.39 -2.17 -4.16
C LEU A 72 9.21 -3.10 -5.05
N ARG A 73 8.97 -4.42 -5.03
CA ARG A 73 9.62 -5.36 -5.96
C ARG A 73 9.15 -5.17 -7.39
N LEU A 74 7.85 -4.96 -7.61
CA LEU A 74 7.29 -4.64 -8.94
C LEU A 74 7.89 -3.34 -9.48
N LEU A 75 7.94 -2.28 -8.67
CA LEU A 75 8.60 -1.01 -9.03
C LEU A 75 10.05 -1.23 -9.45
N ARG A 76 10.83 -1.98 -8.64
CA ARG A 76 12.25 -2.25 -8.93
C ARG A 76 12.48 -3.12 -10.16
N ARG A 77 11.42 -3.74 -10.68
CA ARG A 77 11.44 -4.59 -11.88
C ARG A 77 10.77 -3.94 -13.07
N ASP A 78 10.29 -2.70 -12.94
CA ASP A 78 9.55 -1.98 -13.99
C ASP A 78 8.25 -2.72 -14.39
N ARG A 79 7.51 -3.20 -13.38
CA ARG A 79 6.33 -4.08 -13.54
C ARG A 79 5.05 -3.56 -12.88
N LEU A 80 4.95 -2.25 -12.59
CA LEU A 80 3.78 -1.72 -11.89
C LEU A 80 2.54 -1.65 -12.79
N GLY A 81 2.75 -1.30 -14.06
CA GLY A 81 1.70 -1.09 -15.06
C GLY A 81 1.35 -2.31 -15.90
N ASP A 82 1.95 -3.48 -15.64
CA ASP A 82 1.65 -4.71 -16.38
C ASP A 82 1.30 -5.92 -15.49
N VAL A 83 1.74 -5.95 -14.22
CA VAL A 83 1.33 -6.99 -13.27
C VAL A 83 0.10 -6.55 -12.49
N GLU A 84 -1.02 -7.23 -12.71
CA GLU A 84 -2.23 -7.01 -11.93
C GLU A 84 -2.11 -7.63 -10.52
N VAL A 85 -2.34 -6.81 -9.49
CA VAL A 85 -2.19 -7.23 -8.08
C VAL A 85 -3.55 -7.35 -7.39
N GLY A 86 -3.80 -8.50 -6.78
CA GLY A 86 -4.92 -8.73 -5.88
C GLY A 86 -4.43 -8.65 -4.43
N TYR A 87 -5.27 -8.17 -3.52
CA TYR A 87 -4.90 -8.05 -2.12
C TYR A 87 -5.94 -8.70 -1.21
N VAL A 88 -5.46 -9.61 -0.34
CA VAL A 88 -6.23 -10.31 0.67
C VAL A 88 -5.67 -9.91 2.05
N PRO A 89 -6.28 -8.93 2.74
CA PRO A 89 -5.76 -8.45 4.01
C PRO A 89 -5.89 -9.54 5.09
N THR A 90 -4.82 -9.79 5.83
CA THR A 90 -4.79 -10.74 6.97
C THR A 90 -4.89 -10.05 8.32
N ALA A 91 -4.92 -8.72 8.33
CA ALA A 91 -5.06 -7.88 9.50
C ALA A 91 -5.87 -6.61 9.15
N ARG A 92 -6.09 -5.74 10.14
CA ARG A 92 -6.68 -4.41 9.87
C ARG A 92 -5.82 -3.67 8.87
N SER A 93 -6.41 -3.29 7.75
CA SER A 93 -5.72 -2.72 6.60
C SER A 93 -6.27 -1.33 6.27
N ALA A 94 -5.37 -0.35 6.25
CA ALA A 94 -5.68 0.99 5.77
C ALA A 94 -5.81 0.99 4.25
N CYS A 95 -4.97 0.22 3.54
CA CYS A 95 -5.07 0.03 2.09
C CYS A 95 -6.45 -0.52 1.68
N ALA A 96 -6.91 -1.59 2.33
CA ALA A 96 -8.24 -2.15 2.09
C ALA A 96 -9.35 -1.13 2.34
N SER A 97 -9.23 -0.35 3.42
CA SER A 97 -10.21 0.71 3.73
C SER A 97 -10.23 1.83 2.67
N LEU A 98 -9.07 2.24 2.15
CA LEU A 98 -8.96 3.28 1.13
C LEU A 98 -9.62 2.87 -0.19
N TRP A 99 -9.42 1.61 -0.58
CA TRP A 99 -9.85 1.11 -1.88
C TRP A 99 -11.16 0.31 -1.83
N GLY A 100 -11.79 0.24 -0.65
CA GLY A 100 -13.07 -0.47 -0.43
C GLY A 100 -12.95 -1.99 -0.57
N LEU A 101 -11.76 -2.55 -0.33
CA LEU A 101 -11.54 -3.99 -0.48
C LEU A 101 -12.24 -4.77 0.65
N PRO A 102 -12.79 -5.96 0.36
CA PRO A 102 -13.31 -6.85 1.39
C PRO A 102 -12.21 -7.22 2.40
N THR A 103 -12.57 -7.25 3.69
CA THR A 103 -11.68 -7.75 4.75
C THR A 103 -11.96 -9.21 5.11
N ASP A 104 -13.09 -9.76 4.65
CA ASP A 104 -13.35 -11.19 4.70
C ASP A 104 -12.46 -11.92 3.67
N THR A 105 -11.80 -12.98 4.11
CA THR A 105 -10.80 -13.68 3.31
C THR A 105 -11.38 -14.28 2.03
N GLU A 106 -12.56 -14.91 2.11
CA GLU A 106 -13.17 -15.54 0.94
C GLU A 106 -13.66 -14.50 -0.07
N GLN A 107 -14.28 -13.42 0.40
CA GLN A 107 -14.70 -12.32 -0.47
C GLN A 107 -13.51 -11.62 -1.13
N ALA A 108 -12.43 -11.39 -0.39
CA ALA A 108 -11.21 -10.78 -0.93
C ALA A 108 -10.54 -11.70 -1.98
N LEU A 109 -10.52 -13.02 -1.75
CA LEU A 109 -10.03 -13.99 -2.74
C LEU A 109 -10.88 -13.99 -4.01
N ARG A 110 -12.22 -14.01 -3.88
CA ARG A 110 -13.13 -13.93 -5.03
C ARG A 110 -12.95 -12.64 -5.82
N LEU A 111 -12.80 -11.51 -5.12
CA LEU A 111 -12.50 -10.22 -5.76
C LEU A 111 -11.15 -10.26 -6.47
N ALA A 112 -10.08 -10.72 -5.82
CA ALA A 112 -8.76 -10.82 -6.42
C ALA A 112 -8.75 -11.71 -7.68
N ALA A 113 -9.57 -12.77 -7.69
CA ALA A 113 -9.66 -13.71 -8.80
C ALA A 113 -10.53 -13.25 -9.98
N THR A 114 -11.56 -12.43 -9.73
CA THR A 114 -12.57 -12.10 -10.75
C THR A 114 -12.72 -10.60 -11.03
N GLY A 115 -12.19 -9.75 -10.15
CA GLY A 115 -12.25 -8.30 -10.26
C GLY A 115 -11.34 -7.75 -11.35
N GLN A 116 -11.50 -6.46 -11.62
CA GLN A 116 -10.67 -5.74 -12.59
C GLN A 116 -9.59 -4.95 -11.88
N ALA A 117 -8.36 -5.01 -12.38
CA ALA A 117 -7.30 -4.15 -11.93
C ALA A 117 -7.53 -2.71 -12.43
N ARG A 118 -7.25 -1.75 -11.57
CA ARG A 118 -7.28 -0.32 -11.89
C ARG A 118 -6.04 0.34 -11.31
N GLY A 119 -5.51 1.33 -12.02
CA GLY A 119 -4.39 2.14 -11.53
C GLY A 119 -4.77 2.85 -10.23
N VAL A 120 -3.96 2.64 -9.19
CA VAL A 120 -4.02 3.39 -7.94
C VAL A 120 -2.69 4.11 -7.69
N PRO A 121 -2.69 5.34 -7.13
CA PRO A 121 -1.45 6.07 -6.90
C PRO A 121 -0.53 5.31 -5.96
N LEU A 122 0.69 5.04 -6.42
CA LEU A 122 1.76 4.52 -5.57
C LEU A 122 2.52 5.69 -4.98
N ILE A 123 2.61 5.77 -3.65
CA ILE A 123 3.35 6.83 -2.98
C ILE A 123 4.76 6.33 -2.68
N ARG A 124 5.75 7.17 -2.93
CA ARG A 124 7.17 6.97 -2.66
C ARG A 124 7.62 7.84 -1.51
N ASP A 125 8.75 7.47 -0.93
CA ASP A 125 9.46 8.30 0.02
C ASP A 125 10.90 8.60 -0.42
N ASP A 126 11.57 9.53 0.27
CA ASP A 126 12.97 9.91 0.05
C ASP A 126 13.97 8.79 0.43
N VAL A 127 13.50 7.85 1.23
CA VAL A 127 14.05 6.51 1.54
C VAL A 127 14.24 5.54 0.38
N GLY A 128 13.48 5.75 -0.69
CA GLY A 128 13.31 4.76 -1.75
C GLY A 128 12.34 3.62 -1.39
N GLY A 129 11.53 3.79 -0.35
CA GLY A 129 10.38 2.95 0.02
C GLY A 129 9.11 3.30 -0.77
N VAL A 130 8.04 2.58 -0.46
CA VAL A 130 6.69 2.82 -1.02
C VAL A 130 5.65 2.79 0.10
N LEU A 131 4.52 3.43 -0.15
CA LEU A 131 3.37 3.47 0.73
C LEU A 131 2.11 3.13 -0.08
N VAL A 132 1.35 2.13 0.38
CA VAL A 132 0.11 1.66 -0.27
C VAL A 132 -1.15 1.96 0.55
N GLY A 133 -1.00 2.12 1.86
CA GLY A 133 -2.07 2.43 2.80
C GLY A 133 -1.89 3.80 3.43
N VAL A 134 -1.26 3.85 4.60
CA VAL A 134 -1.14 5.09 5.38
C VAL A 134 0.22 5.20 6.06
N SER A 135 0.80 6.39 5.97
CA SER A 135 1.92 6.80 6.81
C SER A 135 1.44 7.72 7.90
N THR A 136 1.96 7.56 9.11
CA THR A 136 1.61 8.38 10.27
C THR A 136 2.86 8.93 10.95
N LEU A 137 2.84 10.24 11.21
CA LEU A 137 3.73 10.91 12.16
C LEU A 137 2.94 11.28 13.42
N HIS A 138 3.57 11.10 14.58
CA HIS A 138 3.01 11.47 15.88
C HIS A 138 3.81 12.60 16.52
N ARG A 139 3.12 13.50 17.24
CA ARG A 139 3.73 14.58 18.04
C ARG A 139 4.79 15.35 17.25
N VAL A 140 4.36 15.93 16.14
CA VAL A 140 5.21 16.67 15.21
C VAL A 140 5.34 18.12 15.69
N ASP A 141 6.56 18.66 15.65
CA ASP A 141 6.82 20.10 15.71
C ASP A 141 7.78 20.47 14.58
N GLY A 142 7.34 21.31 13.65
CA GLY A 142 8.14 21.62 12.46
C GLY A 142 7.43 22.44 11.39
N ILE A 143 7.95 22.37 10.17
CA ILE A 143 7.43 23.04 8.99
C ILE A 143 7.17 21.98 7.91
N ALA A 144 5.97 21.99 7.34
CA ALA A 144 5.60 21.06 6.29
C ALA A 144 4.96 21.78 5.10
N TYR A 145 5.27 21.27 3.92
CA TYR A 145 4.79 21.74 2.63
C TYR A 145 4.04 20.63 1.91
N CYS A 146 2.93 20.97 1.27
CA CYS A 146 2.25 20.11 0.31
C CYS A 146 2.34 20.80 -1.05
N ASP A 147 3.08 20.22 -1.99
CA ASP A 147 3.55 20.92 -3.19
C ASP A 147 4.20 22.27 -2.79
N ASP A 148 3.68 23.40 -3.29
CA ASP A 148 4.21 24.74 -3.00
C ASP A 148 3.56 25.39 -1.76
N ASP A 149 2.53 24.77 -1.18
CA ASP A 149 1.77 25.34 -0.07
C ASP A 149 2.38 24.97 1.29
N MET A 150 2.68 25.96 2.13
CA MET A 150 3.02 25.72 3.53
C MET A 150 1.76 25.30 4.31
N VAL A 151 1.68 24.02 4.69
CA VAL A 151 0.48 23.43 5.33
C VAL A 151 0.61 23.28 6.84
N LEU A 152 1.85 23.30 7.36
CA LEU A 152 2.16 23.30 8.79
C LEU A 152 3.30 24.28 9.08
N ARG A 153 3.13 25.06 10.15
CA ARG A 153 4.20 25.76 10.86
C ARG A 153 3.93 25.64 12.36
N GLY A 154 4.78 24.89 13.07
CA GLY A 154 4.64 24.56 14.48
C GLY A 154 4.12 23.13 14.70
N THR A 155 3.22 22.96 15.67
CA THR A 155 2.88 21.62 16.18
C THR A 155 1.66 20.98 15.52
N ALA A 156 1.73 19.68 15.29
CA ALA A 156 0.61 18.81 14.97
C ALA A 156 0.67 17.53 15.82
N HIS A 157 -0.46 17.13 16.39
CA HIS A 157 -0.51 15.91 17.20
C HIS A 157 -0.35 14.65 16.34
N ARG A 158 -0.89 14.67 15.12
CA ARG A 158 -0.79 13.57 14.16
C ARG A 158 -0.89 14.09 12.75
N ILE A 159 -0.04 13.58 11.87
CA ILE A 159 -0.13 13.79 10.43
C ILE A 159 -0.28 12.41 9.80
N ASP A 160 -1.33 12.21 9.01
CA ASP A 160 -1.49 11.01 8.18
C ASP A 160 -1.30 11.38 6.71
N VAL A 161 -0.56 10.57 5.97
CA VAL A 161 -0.39 10.65 4.52
C VAL A 161 -0.91 9.36 3.91
N SER A 162 -1.73 9.44 2.87
CA SER A 162 -2.24 8.27 2.13
C SER A 162 -2.32 8.56 0.64
N PRO A 163 -2.39 7.53 -0.22
CA PRO A 163 -2.83 7.72 -1.61
C PRO A 163 -4.15 8.50 -1.71
N ASP A 164 -4.30 9.29 -2.77
CA ASP A 164 -5.54 9.98 -3.09
C ASP A 164 -6.51 9.05 -3.82
N THR A 165 -7.65 8.78 -3.19
CA THR A 165 -8.68 7.88 -3.72
C THR A 165 -9.68 8.59 -4.64
N ALA A 166 -9.65 9.92 -4.71
CA ALA A 166 -10.58 10.73 -5.51
C ALA A 166 -10.13 10.97 -6.96
N GLY A 167 -9.05 10.32 -7.41
CA GLY A 167 -8.49 10.50 -8.75
C GLY A 167 -7.75 11.83 -8.95
N GLY A 168 -7.36 12.50 -7.86
CA GLY A 168 -6.68 13.78 -7.88
C GLY A 168 -5.14 13.68 -7.99
N ALA A 169 -4.46 14.63 -7.36
CA ALA A 169 -3.04 14.91 -7.59
C ALA A 169 -2.10 13.75 -7.22
N GLY A 170 -2.41 12.99 -6.17
CA GLY A 170 -1.62 11.81 -5.82
C GLY A 170 -1.74 11.34 -4.39
N LEU A 171 -1.54 12.26 -3.43
CA LEU A 171 -1.65 11.97 -2.01
C LEU A 171 -2.62 12.90 -1.31
N THR A 172 -3.17 12.41 -0.21
CA THR A 172 -3.96 13.18 0.76
C THR A 172 -3.21 13.24 2.07
N VAL A 173 -3.09 14.45 2.64
CA VAL A 173 -2.46 14.67 3.95
C VAL A 173 -3.52 15.18 4.93
N THR A 174 -3.65 14.53 6.08
CA THR A 174 -4.55 14.96 7.15
C THR A 174 -3.77 15.31 8.40
N LEU A 175 -3.72 16.60 8.71
CA LEU A 175 -3.12 17.15 9.92
C LEU A 175 -4.18 17.24 11.03
N ARG A 176 -3.84 16.77 12.23
CA ARG A 176 -4.69 16.82 13.42
C ARG A 176 -3.99 17.57 14.53
N TYR A 177 -4.69 18.55 15.12
CA TYR A 177 -4.15 19.45 16.13
C TYR A 177 -4.73 19.15 17.52
N ARG A 178 -4.00 19.49 18.59
CA ARG A 178 -4.46 19.37 19.99
C ARG A 178 -4.57 20.74 20.67
N ARG A 179 -5.37 21.64 20.10
CA ARG A 179 -5.66 22.95 20.70
C ARG A 179 -7.14 23.30 20.48
N PHE A 180 -7.83 23.68 21.55
CA PHE A 180 -9.25 24.10 21.61
C PHE A 180 -10.15 23.43 20.55
N GLY A 181 -10.48 22.16 20.78
CA GLY A 181 -11.28 21.32 19.89
C GLY A 181 -10.46 20.30 19.08
N ARG A 182 -11.15 19.38 18.39
CA ARG A 182 -10.54 18.41 17.46
C ARG A 182 -10.45 19.02 16.06
N GLN A 183 -9.59 20.01 15.89
CA GLN A 183 -9.36 20.59 14.55
C GLN A 183 -8.57 19.62 13.67
N ARG A 184 -9.04 19.44 12.43
CA ARG A 184 -8.34 18.71 11.37
C ARG A 184 -8.25 19.58 10.13
N ARG A 185 -7.12 19.51 9.43
CA ARG A 185 -6.94 20.09 8.09
C ARG A 185 -6.56 18.97 7.14
N THR A 186 -7.25 18.89 6.00
CA THR A 186 -6.92 17.95 4.94
C THR A 186 -6.50 18.74 3.71
N VAL A 187 -5.38 18.34 3.12
CA VAL A 187 -4.85 18.89 1.86
C VAL A 187 -4.55 17.74 0.91
N ARG A 188 -4.50 18.03 -0.38
CA ARG A 188 -4.14 17.08 -1.43
C ARG A 188 -3.02 17.69 -2.27
N GLY A 189 -2.14 16.85 -2.79
CA GLY A 189 -1.02 17.29 -3.62
C GLY A 189 -0.30 16.12 -4.26
N ARG A 190 0.78 16.42 -4.99
CA ARG A 190 1.68 15.40 -5.56
C ARG A 190 2.79 15.03 -4.60
N ALA A 191 3.23 15.98 -3.78
CA ALA A 191 4.28 15.77 -2.80
C ALA A 191 3.93 16.41 -1.45
N PHE A 192 4.41 15.80 -0.37
CA PHE A 192 4.36 16.34 0.97
C PHE A 192 5.73 16.17 1.62
N ALA A 193 6.33 17.26 2.05
CA ALA A 193 7.64 17.28 2.68
C ALA A 193 7.53 17.92 4.06
N ILE A 194 8.27 17.39 5.03
CA ILE A 194 8.33 17.96 6.37
C ILE A 194 9.76 17.98 6.88
N GLY A 195 10.13 19.09 7.52
CA GLY A 195 11.25 19.19 8.45
C GLY A 195 10.70 19.41 9.86
N CYS A 196 11.15 18.62 10.84
CA CYS A 196 10.63 18.63 12.21
C CYS A 196 11.68 18.18 13.22
N GLU A 197 11.36 18.33 14.50
CA GLU A 197 12.09 17.62 15.56
C GLU A 197 12.11 16.10 15.29
N PRO A 198 13.11 15.36 15.80
CA PRO A 198 13.25 13.93 15.56
C PRO A 198 11.96 13.15 15.84
N THR A 199 11.43 12.49 14.81
CA THR A 199 10.22 11.67 14.88
C THR A 199 10.43 10.31 14.20
N THR A 200 9.58 9.34 14.49
CA THR A 200 9.63 8.01 13.87
C THR A 200 8.40 7.82 12.98
N PRO A 201 8.55 7.89 11.65
CA PRO A 201 7.47 7.59 10.75
C PRO A 201 7.05 6.14 10.85
N VAL A 202 5.73 5.91 10.88
CA VAL A 202 5.12 4.60 10.72
C VAL A 202 4.58 4.53 9.30
N LEU A 203 5.03 3.57 8.49
CA LEU A 203 4.57 3.37 7.11
C LEU A 203 3.90 2.01 7.01
N ASP A 204 2.62 1.98 6.63
CA ASP A 204 1.86 0.74 6.46
C ASP A 204 1.94 -0.19 7.70
N GLY A 205 1.91 0.43 8.88
CA GLY A 205 2.00 -0.25 10.18
C GLY A 205 3.42 -0.53 10.69
N VAL A 206 4.46 -0.24 9.91
CA VAL A 206 5.86 -0.48 10.27
C VAL A 206 6.52 0.82 10.72
N ALA A 207 6.85 0.90 12.01
CA ALA A 207 7.70 1.97 12.51
C ALA A 207 9.12 1.84 11.98
N ARG A 208 9.73 2.96 11.62
CA ARG A 208 11.15 2.98 11.26
C ARG A 208 12.05 2.71 12.46
N GLU A 209 13.19 2.10 12.19
CA GLU A 209 14.20 1.76 13.20
C GLU A 209 14.86 3.01 13.80
N ARG A 210 14.97 4.09 13.01
CA ARG A 210 15.65 5.33 13.40
C ARG A 210 14.71 6.51 13.24
N THR A 211 14.84 7.46 14.17
CA THR A 211 14.19 8.77 14.06
C THR A 211 14.74 9.53 12.86
N THR A 212 13.94 10.47 12.37
CA THR A 212 14.31 11.40 11.30
C THR A 212 13.85 12.81 11.65
N GLU A 213 14.59 13.80 11.17
CA GLU A 213 14.24 15.22 11.25
C GLU A 213 13.61 15.73 9.95
N ARG A 214 13.67 14.94 8.89
CA ARG A 214 13.05 15.26 7.60
C ARG A 214 12.41 14.02 7.00
N TRP A 215 11.29 14.21 6.33
CA TRP A 215 10.69 13.15 5.53
C TRP A 215 9.89 13.70 4.36
N THR A 216 9.90 12.98 3.25
CA THR A 216 9.17 13.37 2.04
C THR A 216 8.34 12.20 1.55
N TRP A 217 7.10 12.47 1.16
CA TRP A 217 6.25 11.57 0.39
C TRP A 217 5.92 12.21 -0.96
N TYR A 218 5.87 11.41 -2.02
CA TYR A 218 5.48 11.90 -3.33
C TYR A 218 4.82 10.82 -4.17
N ARG A 219 3.91 11.20 -5.08
CA ARG A 219 3.31 10.30 -6.05
C ARG A 219 4.37 9.79 -7.02
N HIS A 220 4.44 8.48 -7.20
CA HIS A 220 5.21 7.87 -8.28
C HIS A 220 4.55 8.13 -9.64
N THR A 221 5.36 8.16 -10.69
CA THR A 221 4.88 8.43 -12.05
C THR A 221 3.99 7.33 -12.61
N GLU A 222 4.19 6.09 -12.15
CA GLU A 222 3.40 4.93 -12.53
C GLU A 222 2.51 4.49 -11.37
N ASP A 223 1.27 4.14 -11.70
CA ASP A 223 0.30 3.63 -10.74
C ASP A 223 0.50 2.12 -10.53
N LEU A 224 0.14 1.63 -9.34
CA LEU A 224 0.02 0.18 -9.10
C LEU A 224 -1.30 -0.31 -9.71
N LEU A 225 -1.27 -1.38 -10.50
CA LEU A 225 -2.48 -2.06 -10.94
C LEU A 225 -3.07 -2.90 -9.80
N LEU A 226 -4.09 -2.38 -9.12
CA LEU A 226 -4.74 -3.04 -7.99
C LEU A 226 -6.15 -3.50 -8.37
N VAL A 227 -6.47 -4.77 -8.13
CA VAL A 227 -7.82 -5.30 -8.23
C VAL A 227 -8.67 -4.75 -7.09
N ARG A 228 -9.76 -4.06 -7.45
CA ARG A 228 -10.65 -3.37 -6.51
C ARG A 228 -12.11 -3.38 -6.99
N PRO A 229 -13.09 -3.11 -6.11
CA PRO A 229 -14.49 -2.99 -6.52
C PRO A 229 -14.71 -1.86 -7.53
N GLY A 230 -15.79 -2.02 -8.30
CA GLY A 230 -16.24 -1.10 -9.34
C GLY A 230 -16.59 0.28 -8.85
#